data_AF-A0A7C9NJI9-F1
#
_entry.id   AF-A0A7C9NJI9-F1
#
_cell.length_a   1.000
_cell.length_b   1.000
_cell.length_c   1.000
_cell.angle_alpha   90.00
_cell.angle_beta   90.00
_cell.angle_gamma   90.00
#
_symmetry.space_group_name_H-M   'P 1'
#
loop_
_entity.id
_entity.type
_entity.pdbx_description
1 polymer ?
#
loop_
_entity_poly.entity_id
_entity_poly.type
_entity_poly.pdbx_seq_one_letter_code
_entity_poly.pdbx_strand_id
1 'polypeptide(L)'
;MAALRRGPRGDLLPADGTTEGRQLRRWVVQLLVAERVVAAEAARRGLEPWAGPPMELSATARLELGSVMAAVLSGDRLAQALYRELTAGVTVSEEDVRRYYAANPDRYRPGPARAVTHWRNGVAAEYEVTRAELVPEAVFRVAEGDHVTHGGEVFVVGAYTRRDLSLAEAAPRIRAALLDAARRRRFALWADARCAAAVLTPGYEHPGDINHPDHTHRH
;
A
#
# COMPACT_ATOMS: atom_id res chain seq x y z
N MET A 1 -13.64 -26.94 4.95
CA MET A 1 -14.60 -26.12 5.73
C MET A 1 -14.98 -26.73 7.08
N ALA A 2 -15.49 -27.97 7.14
CA ALA A 2 -15.92 -28.59 8.40
C ALA A 2 -14.83 -28.63 9.50
N ALA A 3 -13.57 -28.86 9.14
CA ALA A 3 -12.46 -28.81 10.09
C ALA A 3 -12.23 -27.41 10.68
N LEU A 4 -12.30 -26.35 9.87
CA LEU A 4 -12.15 -24.96 10.34
C LEU A 4 -13.27 -24.57 11.30
N ARG A 5 -14.50 -24.97 10.99
CA ARG A 5 -15.68 -24.68 11.83
C ARG A 5 -15.69 -25.46 13.15
N ARG A 6 -15.05 -26.62 13.22
CA ARG A 6 -14.85 -27.36 14.48
C ARG A 6 -13.63 -26.90 15.27
N GLY A 7 -12.87 -25.95 14.74
CA GLY A 7 -11.67 -25.42 15.39
C GLY A 7 -11.99 -24.37 16.47
N PRO A 8 -10.98 -23.89 17.21
CA PRO A 8 -11.14 -23.00 18.37
C PRO A 8 -11.80 -21.64 18.08
N ARG A 9 -11.86 -21.24 16.80
CA ARG A 9 -12.48 -19.99 16.34
C ARG A 9 -13.64 -20.24 15.38
N GLY A 10 -14.18 -21.46 15.37
CA GLY A 10 -15.26 -21.88 14.48
C GLY A 10 -16.50 -21.01 14.62
N ASP A 11 -16.84 -20.63 15.85
CA ASP A 11 -18.02 -19.81 16.17
C ASP A 11 -17.91 -18.36 15.68
N LEU A 12 -16.70 -17.90 15.31
CA LEU A 12 -16.47 -16.58 14.71
C LEU A 12 -16.68 -16.58 13.19
N LEU A 13 -16.83 -17.75 12.56
CA LEU A 13 -16.99 -17.86 11.13
C LEU A 13 -18.46 -17.65 10.75
N PRO A 14 -18.76 -16.87 9.70
CA PRO A 14 -20.13 -16.72 9.19
C PRO A 14 -20.79 -18.09 8.96
N ALA A 15 -22.07 -18.21 9.29
CA ALA A 15 -22.81 -19.47 9.20
C ALA A 15 -22.75 -20.07 7.77
N ASP A 16 -22.74 -21.40 7.68
CA ASP A 16 -22.82 -22.06 6.37
C ASP A 16 -24.19 -21.78 5.73
N GLY A 17 -24.19 -21.59 4.40
CA GLY A 17 -25.40 -21.29 3.64
C GLY A 17 -25.78 -19.80 3.57
N THR A 18 -25.14 -18.91 4.34
CA THR A 18 -25.31 -17.45 4.17
C THR A 18 -24.44 -16.92 3.03
N THR A 19 -24.72 -15.69 2.59
CA THR A 19 -23.89 -15.00 1.59
C THR A 19 -22.45 -14.86 2.09
N GLU A 20 -22.25 -14.45 3.34
CA GLU A 20 -20.96 -14.30 4.00
C GLU A 20 -20.25 -15.66 4.14
N GLY A 21 -20.99 -16.73 4.46
CA GLY A 21 -20.46 -18.09 4.50
C GLY A 21 -19.98 -18.58 3.13
N ARG A 22 -20.72 -18.26 2.05
CA ARG A 22 -20.29 -18.54 0.67
C ARG A 22 -19.05 -17.73 0.29
N GLN A 23 -18.98 -16.45 0.67
CA GLN A 23 -17.80 -15.61 0.42
C GLN A 23 -16.56 -16.13 1.17
N LEU A 24 -16.71 -16.52 2.45
CA LEU A 24 -15.63 -17.14 3.20
C LEU A 24 -15.15 -18.43 2.51
N ARG A 25 -16.06 -19.30 2.09
CA ARG A 25 -15.70 -20.54 1.40
C ARG A 25 -14.92 -20.26 0.11
N ARG A 26 -15.40 -19.32 -0.70
CA ARG A 26 -14.71 -18.87 -1.92
C ARG A 26 -13.30 -18.39 -1.60
N TRP A 27 -13.16 -17.50 -0.62
CA TRP A 27 -11.87 -16.96 -0.21
C TRP A 27 -10.91 -18.06 0.29
N VAL A 28 -11.38 -19.01 1.10
CA VAL A 28 -10.57 -20.16 1.56
C VAL A 28 -10.11 -21.02 0.39
N VAL A 29 -10.96 -21.30 -0.59
CA VAL A 29 -10.57 -22.06 -1.78
C VAL A 29 -9.50 -21.31 -2.57
N GLN A 30 -9.68 -20.00 -2.80
CA GLN A 30 -8.67 -19.17 -3.48
C GLN A 30 -7.33 -19.20 -2.75
N LEU A 31 -7.34 -19.13 -1.42
CA LEU A 31 -6.14 -19.22 -0.59
C LEU A 31 -5.43 -20.57 -0.75
N LEU A 32 -6.16 -21.67 -0.65
CA LEU A 32 -5.57 -23.01 -0.81
C LEU A 32 -4.99 -23.21 -2.21
N VAL A 33 -5.68 -22.74 -3.25
CA VAL A 33 -5.17 -22.78 -4.63
C VAL A 33 -3.89 -21.98 -4.76
N ALA A 34 -3.88 -20.74 -4.25
CA ALA A 34 -2.71 -19.88 -4.26
C ALA A 34 -1.50 -20.51 -3.55
N GLU A 35 -1.70 -21.07 -2.36
CA GLU A 35 -0.66 -21.77 -1.62
C GLU A 35 -0.09 -22.96 -2.41
N ARG A 36 -0.94 -23.76 -3.05
CA ARG A 36 -0.49 -24.90 -3.87
C ARG A 36 0.26 -24.44 -5.12
N VAL A 37 -0.20 -23.38 -5.79
CA VAL A 37 0.49 -22.77 -6.94
C VAL A 37 1.88 -22.28 -6.54
N VAL A 38 1.99 -21.60 -5.41
CA VAL A 38 3.27 -21.11 -4.87
C VAL A 38 4.19 -22.28 -4.54
N ALA A 39 3.71 -23.28 -3.79
CA ALA A 39 4.52 -24.42 -3.40
C ALA A 39 5.03 -25.20 -4.62
N ALA A 40 4.17 -25.44 -5.62
CA ALA A 40 4.55 -26.12 -6.86
C ALA A 40 5.59 -25.33 -7.66
N GLU A 41 5.41 -24.01 -7.81
CA GLU A 41 6.39 -23.17 -8.52
C GLU A 41 7.72 -23.09 -7.78
N ALA A 42 7.69 -22.99 -6.45
CA ALA A 42 8.90 -22.95 -5.63
C ALA A 42 9.67 -24.27 -5.71
N ALA A 43 8.99 -25.42 -5.61
CA ALA A 43 9.60 -26.74 -5.78
C ALA A 43 10.21 -26.90 -7.19
N ARG A 44 9.50 -26.48 -8.24
CA ARG A 44 10.00 -26.49 -9.63
C ARG A 44 11.28 -25.67 -9.80
N ARG A 45 11.47 -24.65 -8.98
CA ARG A 45 12.65 -23.76 -8.99
C ARG A 45 13.71 -24.17 -7.98
N GLY A 46 13.49 -25.22 -7.17
CA GLY A 46 14.41 -25.62 -6.11
C GLY A 46 14.60 -24.54 -5.04
N LEU A 47 13.56 -23.77 -4.73
CA LEU A 47 13.64 -22.70 -3.73
C LEU A 47 13.49 -23.26 -2.33
N GLU A 48 14.29 -22.72 -1.42
CA GLU A 48 14.17 -22.95 0.01
C GLU A 48 13.39 -21.81 0.70
N PRO A 49 12.77 -22.04 1.86
CA PRO A 49 12.09 -21.00 2.63
C PRO A 49 13.02 -19.82 2.95
N TRP A 50 12.49 -18.59 2.84
CA TRP A 50 13.26 -17.38 3.11
C TRP A 50 13.74 -17.31 4.57
N ALA A 51 15.07 -17.32 4.75
CA ALA A 51 15.73 -17.32 6.05
C ALA A 51 15.91 -15.93 6.69
N GLY A 52 15.75 -14.84 5.93
CA GLY A 52 15.90 -13.49 6.46
C GLY A 52 14.68 -13.00 7.26
N PRO A 53 14.59 -11.69 7.55
CA PRO A 53 13.42 -11.12 8.21
C PRO A 53 12.13 -11.40 7.41
N PRO A 54 10.99 -11.66 8.10
CA PRO A 54 9.72 -11.85 7.43
C PRO A 54 9.35 -10.58 6.63
N MET A 55 8.62 -10.78 5.54
CA MET A 55 8.09 -9.67 4.77
C MET A 55 6.99 -8.95 5.54
N GLU A 56 7.19 -7.66 5.79
CA GLU A 56 6.16 -6.79 6.34
C GLU A 56 5.42 -6.06 5.21
N LEU A 57 4.11 -6.28 5.10
CA LEU A 57 3.28 -5.64 4.09
C LEU A 57 2.60 -4.39 4.66
N SER A 58 2.78 -3.24 4.01
CA SER A 58 2.01 -2.03 4.32
C SER A 58 0.53 -2.18 3.95
N ALA A 59 -0.33 -1.31 4.47
CA ALA A 59 -1.76 -1.31 4.10
C ALA A 59 -1.96 -1.19 2.57
N THR A 60 -1.22 -0.29 1.91
CA THR A 60 -1.23 -0.13 0.45
C THR A 60 -0.78 -1.42 -0.25
N ALA A 61 0.27 -2.08 0.22
CA ALA A 61 0.74 -3.33 -0.37
C ALA A 61 -0.31 -4.44 -0.29
N ARG A 62 -1.03 -4.55 0.84
CA ARG A 62 -2.11 -5.54 1.00
C ARG A 62 -3.27 -5.26 0.04
N LEU A 63 -3.62 -4.00 -0.18
CA LEU A 63 -4.65 -3.61 -1.14
C LEU A 63 -4.24 -3.95 -2.57
N GLU A 64 -3.01 -3.62 -2.97
CA GLU A 64 -2.49 -3.89 -4.32
C GLU A 64 -2.36 -5.39 -4.64
N LEU A 65 -1.98 -6.20 -3.65
CA LEU A 65 -1.84 -7.65 -3.79
C LEU A 65 -3.19 -8.38 -3.70
N GLY A 66 -4.20 -7.75 -3.11
CA GLY A 66 -5.43 -8.42 -2.71
C GLY A 66 -5.26 -9.30 -1.47
N SER A 67 -6.38 -9.64 -0.83
CA SER A 67 -6.40 -10.34 0.46
C SER A 67 -5.73 -11.72 0.43
N VAL A 68 -5.88 -12.46 -0.68
CA VAL A 68 -5.35 -13.81 -0.83
C VAL A 68 -3.81 -13.80 -0.93
N MET A 69 -3.23 -13.05 -1.88
CA MET A 69 -1.77 -12.99 -2.02
C MET A 69 -1.11 -12.33 -0.82
N ALA A 70 -1.74 -11.32 -0.22
CA ALA A 70 -1.25 -10.72 1.00
C ALA A 70 -1.18 -11.73 2.16
N ALA A 71 -2.19 -12.58 2.32
CA ALA A 71 -2.20 -13.64 3.33
C ALA A 71 -1.09 -14.68 3.07
N VAL A 72 -0.94 -15.14 1.83
CA VAL A 72 0.11 -16.11 1.45
C VAL A 72 1.51 -15.54 1.73
N LEU A 73 1.80 -14.32 1.27
CA LEU A 73 3.12 -13.69 1.49
C LEU A 73 3.40 -13.40 2.97
N SER A 74 2.37 -13.10 3.76
CA SER A 74 2.54 -12.85 5.20
C SER A 74 2.76 -14.15 5.99
N GLY A 75 2.14 -15.25 5.57
CA GLY A 75 2.12 -16.51 6.31
C GLY A 75 3.18 -17.55 5.90
N ASP A 76 3.71 -17.46 4.68
CA ASP A 76 4.58 -18.51 4.12
C ASP A 76 5.96 -17.98 3.70
N ARG A 77 7.02 -18.53 4.31
CA ARG A 77 8.41 -18.18 3.99
C ARG A 77 8.84 -18.66 2.61
N LEU A 78 8.22 -19.71 2.07
CA LEU A 78 8.49 -20.19 0.72
C LEU A 78 7.88 -19.24 -0.32
N ALA A 79 6.67 -18.74 -0.08
CA ALA A 79 6.06 -17.68 -0.87
C ALA A 79 6.94 -16.42 -0.92
N GLN A 80 7.50 -16.04 0.23
CA GLN A 80 8.41 -14.90 0.33
C GLN A 80 9.73 -15.10 -0.44
N ALA A 81 10.26 -16.33 -0.50
CA ALA A 81 11.42 -16.65 -1.34
C ALA A 81 11.06 -16.55 -2.83
N LEU A 82 9.93 -17.14 -3.23
CA LEU A 82 9.45 -17.10 -4.61
C LEU A 82 9.17 -15.67 -5.08
N TYR A 83 8.56 -14.82 -4.24
CA TYR A 83 8.36 -13.40 -4.56
C TYR A 83 9.69 -12.71 -4.87
N ARG A 84 10.72 -12.91 -4.04
CA ARG A 84 12.03 -12.28 -4.24
C ARG A 84 12.68 -12.77 -5.52
N GLU A 85 12.63 -14.08 -5.78
CA GLU A 85 13.16 -14.69 -7.00
C GLU A 85 12.47 -14.13 -8.26
N LEU A 86 11.13 -14.17 -8.31
CA LEU A 86 10.35 -13.73 -9.48
C LEU A 86 10.49 -12.23 -9.77
N THR A 87 10.85 -11.44 -8.76
CA THR A 87 10.89 -9.98 -8.85
C THR A 87 12.31 -9.41 -8.78
N ALA A 88 13.33 -10.28 -8.74
CA ALA A 88 14.74 -9.90 -8.67
C ALA A 88 15.16 -9.00 -9.85
N GLY A 89 14.68 -9.32 -11.05
CA GLY A 89 14.98 -8.57 -12.28
C GLY A 89 14.12 -7.32 -12.51
N VAL A 90 13.22 -6.96 -11.58
CA VAL A 90 12.43 -5.73 -11.73
C VAL A 90 13.31 -4.52 -11.45
N THR A 91 13.29 -3.56 -12.37
CA THR A 91 14.07 -2.32 -12.29
C THR A 91 13.16 -1.10 -12.48
N VAL A 92 13.61 0.06 -11.98
CA VAL A 92 12.95 1.36 -12.19
C VAL A 92 13.92 2.29 -12.89
N SER A 93 13.47 2.88 -14.00
CA SER A 93 14.30 3.80 -14.79
C SER A 93 14.44 5.17 -14.12
N GLU A 94 15.51 5.90 -14.45
CA GLU A 94 15.64 7.31 -14.03
C GLU A 94 14.53 8.20 -14.59
N GLU A 95 13.97 7.83 -15.74
CA GLU A 95 12.84 8.54 -16.32
C GLU A 95 11.58 8.39 -15.47
N ASP A 96 11.29 7.18 -14.98
CA ASP A 96 10.13 6.96 -14.11
C ASP A 96 10.28 7.72 -12.78
N VAL A 97 11.50 7.77 -12.22
CA VAL A 97 11.79 8.56 -11.02
C VAL A 97 11.55 10.05 -11.29
N ARG A 98 12.04 10.59 -12.42
CA ARG A 98 11.81 11.98 -12.82
C ARG A 98 10.33 12.28 -13.04
N ARG A 99 9.60 11.39 -13.73
CA ARG A 99 8.17 11.52 -14.01
C ARG A 99 7.37 11.51 -12.71
N TYR A 100 7.68 10.60 -11.79
CA TYR A 100 7.02 10.52 -10.49
C TYR A 100 7.29 11.78 -9.65
N TYR A 101 8.53 12.24 -9.58
CA TYR A 101 8.88 13.48 -8.87
C TYR A 101 8.12 14.70 -9.43
N ALA A 102 8.05 14.82 -10.76
CA ALA A 102 7.33 15.91 -11.42
C ALA A 102 5.81 15.86 -11.17
N ALA A 103 5.22 14.67 -11.14
CA ALA A 103 3.78 14.45 -10.96
C ALA A 103 3.29 14.60 -9.50
N ASN A 104 4.19 14.63 -8.51
CA ASN A 104 3.83 14.72 -7.08
C ASN A 104 4.46 15.97 -6.42
N PRO A 105 4.18 17.19 -6.93
CA PRO A 105 4.76 18.41 -6.38
C PRO A 105 4.33 18.66 -4.93
N ASP A 106 3.09 18.34 -4.57
CA ASP A 106 2.58 18.38 -3.19
C ASP A 106 3.45 17.56 -2.20
N ARG A 107 3.99 16.43 -2.65
CA ARG A 107 4.80 15.54 -1.81
C ARG A 107 6.26 15.96 -1.71
N TYR A 108 6.81 16.58 -2.76
CA TYR A 108 8.25 16.82 -2.89
C TYR A 108 8.64 18.29 -2.92
N ARG A 109 7.74 19.13 -3.42
CA ARG A 109 7.87 20.58 -3.56
C ARG A 109 6.57 21.29 -3.10
N PRO A 110 6.12 21.06 -1.86
CA PRO A 110 4.87 21.65 -1.36
C PRO A 110 4.93 23.19 -1.28
N GLY A 111 6.11 23.78 -1.45
CA GLY A 111 6.36 25.19 -1.26
C GLY A 111 6.71 25.52 0.19
N PRO A 112 7.18 26.75 0.43
CA PRO A 112 7.59 27.17 1.76
C PRO A 112 6.38 27.23 2.70
N ALA A 113 6.59 26.76 3.92
CA ALA A 113 5.70 27.00 5.05
C ALA A 113 6.49 27.60 6.21
N ARG A 114 5.86 28.50 6.97
CA ARG A 114 6.49 29.15 8.13
C ARG A 114 5.61 29.01 9.36
N ALA A 115 6.24 28.85 10.52
CA ALA A 115 5.55 29.06 11.77
C ALA A 115 5.22 30.54 11.93
N VAL A 116 4.03 30.85 12.43
CA VAL A 116 3.61 32.22 12.74
C VAL A 116 2.93 32.23 14.10
N THR A 117 3.28 33.21 14.92
CA THR A 117 2.53 33.54 16.14
C THR A 117 1.66 34.75 15.85
N HIS A 118 0.36 34.54 15.79
CA HIS A 118 -0.62 35.60 15.59
C HIS A 118 -1.12 36.11 16.95
N TRP A 119 -0.99 37.40 17.19
CA TRP A 119 -1.51 38.07 18.38
C TRP A 119 -2.82 38.80 18.07
N ARG A 120 -3.90 38.38 18.73
CA ARG A 120 -5.22 39.02 18.64
C ARG A 120 -5.84 39.18 20.02
N ASN A 121 -6.24 40.40 20.39
CA ASN A 121 -6.86 40.73 21.68
C ASN A 121 -6.08 40.22 22.91
N GLY A 122 -4.75 40.23 22.86
CA GLY A 122 -3.89 39.74 23.95
C GLY A 122 -3.73 38.22 24.02
N VAL A 123 -4.29 37.46 23.08
CA VAL A 123 -4.14 36.01 22.96
C VAL A 123 -3.23 35.69 21.77
N ALA A 124 -2.24 34.82 22.00
CA ALA A 124 -1.37 34.29 20.97
C ALA A 124 -1.90 32.96 20.45
N ALA A 125 -1.91 32.80 19.13
CA ALA A 125 -2.17 31.53 18.46
C ALA A 125 -0.99 31.22 17.52
N GLU A 126 -0.48 30.00 17.60
CA GLU A 126 0.58 29.51 16.72
C GLU A 126 0.01 28.60 15.66
N TYR A 127 0.37 28.86 14.41
CA TYR A 127 0.01 27.99 13.29
C TYR A 127 1.05 28.09 12.18
N GLU A 128 1.04 27.08 11.33
CA GLU A 128 1.82 27.08 10.11
C GLU A 128 1.06 27.81 9.02
N VAL A 129 1.77 28.65 8.27
CA VAL A 129 1.21 29.33 7.10
C VAL A 129 1.94 28.89 5.85
N THR A 130 1.18 28.62 4.81
CA THR A 130 1.67 28.38 3.46
C THR A 130 1.39 29.60 2.59
N ARG A 131 2.09 29.74 1.46
CA ARG A 131 1.77 30.81 0.48
C ARG A 131 0.37 30.67 -0.13
N ALA A 132 -0.24 29.49 -0.04
CA ALA A 132 -1.58 29.22 -0.54
C ALA A 132 -2.68 29.68 0.41
N GLU A 133 -2.37 29.81 1.70
CA GLU A 133 -3.28 30.38 2.69
C GLU A 133 -3.18 31.91 2.62
N LEU A 134 -4.33 32.59 2.75
CA LEU A 134 -4.49 34.05 2.73
C LEU A 134 -3.82 34.73 3.94
N VAL A 135 -2.51 34.60 4.03
CA VAL A 135 -1.61 35.30 4.95
C VAL A 135 -0.82 36.28 4.10
N PRO A 136 -0.47 37.48 4.59
CA PRO A 136 0.27 38.45 3.79
C PRO A 136 1.54 37.82 3.24
N GLU A 137 1.79 37.93 1.92
CA GLU A 137 3.05 37.50 1.31
C GLU A 137 4.28 38.03 2.08
N ALA A 138 4.12 39.17 2.76
CA ALA A 138 5.12 39.77 3.65
C ALA A 138 5.68 38.80 4.70
N VAL A 139 4.90 37.85 5.24
CA VAL A 139 5.38 36.85 6.21
C VAL A 139 6.50 35.97 5.63
N PHE A 140 6.50 35.74 4.31
CA PHE A 140 7.55 34.97 3.63
C PHE A 140 8.76 35.82 3.20
N ARG A 141 8.68 37.15 3.32
CA ARG A 141 9.75 38.08 2.90
C ARG A 141 10.56 38.64 4.07
N VAL A 142 10.04 38.50 5.29
CA VAL A 142 10.57 39.09 6.52
C VAL A 142 11.46 38.09 7.26
N ALA A 143 12.43 38.56 8.07
CA ALA A 143 13.34 37.67 8.78
C ALA A 143 12.62 36.87 9.88
N GLU A 144 13.22 35.78 10.33
CA GLU A 144 12.73 35.09 11.54
C GLU A 144 12.89 36.00 12.76
N GLY A 145 11.87 36.05 13.63
CA GLY A 145 11.80 36.91 14.81
C GLY A 145 11.18 38.29 14.57
N ASP A 146 11.11 38.73 13.31
CA ASP A 146 10.46 39.98 12.94
C ASP A 146 8.93 39.84 12.93
N HIS A 147 8.24 40.97 12.85
CA HIS A 147 6.78 41.03 12.82
C HIS A 147 6.22 41.65 11.54
N VAL A 148 5.03 41.19 11.15
CA VAL A 148 4.24 41.72 10.05
C VAL A 148 2.90 42.17 10.60
N THR A 149 2.47 43.38 10.23
CA THR A 149 1.13 43.88 10.57
C THR A 149 0.23 43.83 9.34
N HIS A 150 -0.97 43.27 9.48
CA HIS A 150 -1.96 43.23 8.40
C HIS A 150 -3.37 43.29 8.97
N GLY A 151 -4.22 44.16 8.41
CA GLY A 151 -5.60 44.31 8.90
C GLY A 151 -5.73 44.74 10.37
N GLY A 152 -4.68 45.31 10.96
CA GLY A 152 -4.64 45.65 12.40
C GLY A 152 -4.20 44.50 13.31
N GLU A 153 -3.91 43.33 12.75
CA GLU A 153 -3.39 42.15 13.46
C GLU A 153 -1.86 42.06 13.31
N VAL A 154 -1.19 41.51 14.33
CA VAL A 154 0.28 41.37 14.36
C VAL A 154 0.67 39.89 14.31
N PHE A 155 1.57 39.57 13.39
CA PHE A 155 2.10 38.25 13.13
C PHE A 155 3.60 38.25 13.40
N VAL A 156 4.08 37.45 14.36
CA VAL A 156 5.51 37.21 14.57
C VAL A 156 5.95 36.05 13.69
N VAL A 157 6.99 36.27 12.89
CA VAL A 157 7.44 35.34 11.86
C VAL A 157 8.45 34.35 12.46
N GLY A 158 8.12 33.06 12.41
CA GLY A 158 8.99 31.96 12.83
C GLY A 158 9.79 31.33 11.70
N ALA A 159 10.47 30.24 12.04
CA ALA A 159 11.29 29.46 11.11
C ALA A 159 10.47 28.86 9.97
N TYR A 160 11.15 28.54 8.86
CA TYR A 160 10.58 27.69 7.82
C TYR A 160 10.40 26.27 8.35
N THR A 161 9.17 25.78 8.32
CA THR A 161 8.81 24.45 8.81
C THR A 161 8.76 23.41 7.69
N ARG A 162 8.66 23.86 6.43
CA ARG A 162 8.74 23.00 5.24
C ARG A 162 9.85 23.43 4.31
N ARG A 163 10.52 22.44 3.72
CA ARG A 163 11.53 22.61 2.68
C ARG A 163 11.20 21.74 1.48
N ASP A 164 11.30 22.34 0.30
CA ASP A 164 11.27 21.60 -0.96
C ASP A 164 12.49 20.71 -1.07
N LEU A 165 12.27 19.49 -1.55
CA LEU A 165 13.32 18.52 -1.77
C LEU A 165 13.63 18.47 -3.25
N SER A 166 14.90 18.65 -3.60
CA SER A 166 15.37 18.49 -4.98
C SER A 166 15.15 17.06 -5.47
N LEU A 167 15.18 16.86 -6.80
CA LEU A 167 15.12 15.53 -7.38
C LEU A 167 16.22 14.62 -6.82
N ALA A 168 17.44 15.11 -6.65
CA ALA A 168 18.56 14.33 -6.13
C ALA A 168 18.28 13.81 -4.70
N GLU A 169 17.72 14.67 -3.84
CA GLU A 169 17.34 14.30 -2.47
C GLU A 169 16.10 13.39 -2.43
N ALA A 170 15.23 13.46 -3.44
CA ALA A 170 14.03 12.65 -3.55
C ALA A 170 14.22 11.30 -4.23
N ALA A 171 15.20 11.19 -5.13
CA ALA A 171 15.35 10.05 -6.01
C ALA A 171 15.48 8.71 -5.28
N PRO A 172 16.26 8.56 -4.19
CA PRO A 172 16.40 7.27 -3.51
C PRO A 172 15.08 6.72 -2.96
N ARG A 173 14.29 7.56 -2.27
CA ARG A 173 12.98 7.17 -1.70
C ARG A 173 11.93 6.93 -2.78
N ILE A 174 11.94 7.71 -3.87
CA ILE A 174 11.04 7.51 -5.01
C ILE A 174 11.35 6.16 -5.65
N ARG A 175 12.62 5.89 -5.94
CA ARG A 175 13.05 4.64 -6.56
C ARG A 175 12.67 3.43 -5.73
N ALA A 176 12.89 3.47 -4.41
CA ALA A 176 12.49 2.39 -3.52
C ALA A 176 10.98 2.15 -3.57
N ALA A 177 10.17 3.21 -3.46
CA ALA A 177 8.72 3.10 -3.52
C ALA A 177 8.20 2.55 -4.87
N LEU A 178 8.74 3.05 -5.99
CA LEU A 178 8.40 2.58 -7.32
C LEU A 178 8.83 1.13 -7.55
N LEU A 179 10.01 0.75 -7.07
CA LEU A 179 10.53 -0.61 -7.20
C LEU A 179 9.63 -1.57 -6.44
N ASP A 180 9.32 -1.26 -5.19
CA ASP A 180 8.45 -2.08 -4.35
C ASP A 180 7.05 -2.24 -4.99
N ALA A 181 6.46 -1.16 -5.53
CA ALA A 181 5.19 -1.22 -6.24
C ALA A 181 5.27 -2.06 -7.52
N ALA A 182 6.32 -1.90 -8.32
CA ALA A 182 6.52 -2.66 -9.54
C ALA A 182 6.70 -4.16 -9.26
N ARG A 183 7.43 -4.52 -8.20
CA ARG A 183 7.60 -5.92 -7.76
C ARG A 183 6.27 -6.54 -7.33
N ARG A 184 5.47 -5.83 -6.52
CA ARG A 184 4.13 -6.30 -6.12
C ARG A 184 3.22 -6.51 -7.33
N ARG A 185 3.18 -5.55 -8.25
CA ARG A 185 2.39 -5.66 -9.49
C ARG A 185 2.83 -6.85 -10.34
N ARG A 186 4.15 -7.04 -10.50
CA ARG A 186 4.71 -8.17 -11.25
C ARG A 186 4.30 -9.51 -10.63
N PHE A 187 4.39 -9.62 -9.30
CA PHE A 187 4.01 -10.83 -8.59
C PHE A 187 2.50 -11.10 -8.68
N ALA A 188 1.66 -10.08 -8.47
CA ALA A 188 0.21 -10.21 -8.58
C ALA A 188 -0.22 -10.72 -9.97
N LEU A 189 0.31 -10.11 -11.05
CA LEU A 189 0.03 -10.55 -12.41
C LEU A 189 0.50 -11.99 -12.68
N TRP A 190 1.65 -12.39 -12.13
CA TRP A 190 2.10 -13.77 -12.22
C TRP A 190 1.15 -14.72 -11.47
N ALA A 191 0.78 -14.38 -10.24
CA ALA A 191 -0.08 -15.21 -9.41
C ALA A 191 -1.47 -15.38 -10.01
N ASP A 192 -2.08 -14.30 -10.51
CA ASP A 192 -3.36 -14.31 -11.20
C ASP A 192 -3.32 -15.26 -12.40
N ALA A 193 -2.31 -15.14 -13.26
CA ALA A 193 -2.16 -16.00 -14.43
C ALA A 193 -1.97 -17.49 -14.04
N ARG A 194 -1.21 -17.77 -12.98
CA ARG A 194 -0.97 -19.15 -12.52
C ARG A 194 -2.17 -19.76 -11.82
N CYS A 195 -2.91 -18.98 -11.05
CA CYS A 195 -4.13 -19.46 -10.39
C CYS A 195 -5.25 -19.68 -11.41
N ALA A 196 -5.35 -18.83 -12.44
CA ALA A 196 -6.30 -19.04 -13.54
C ALA A 196 -6.00 -20.29 -14.37
N ALA A 197 -4.74 -20.71 -14.45
CA ALA A 197 -4.32 -21.94 -15.13
C ALA A 197 -4.40 -23.20 -14.24
N ALA A 198 -4.74 -23.05 -12.95
CA ALA A 198 -4.80 -24.19 -12.04
C ALA A 198 -6.04 -25.06 -12.35
N VAL A 199 -5.81 -26.35 -12.58
CA VAL A 199 -6.89 -27.33 -12.74
C VAL A 199 -7.27 -27.86 -11.37
N LEU A 200 -8.52 -27.66 -11.00
CA LEU A 200 -9.09 -28.20 -9.77
C LEU A 200 -9.66 -29.59 -10.05
N THR A 201 -9.40 -30.55 -9.17
CA THR A 201 -10.00 -31.88 -9.25
C THR A 201 -11.53 -31.74 -9.20
N PRO A 202 -12.29 -32.52 -10.00
CA PRO A 202 -13.75 -32.51 -9.92
C PRO A 202 -14.26 -32.67 -8.48
N GLY A 203 -15.22 -31.84 -8.06
CA GLY A 203 -15.69 -31.71 -6.68
C GLY A 203 -14.93 -30.70 -5.81
N TYR A 204 -13.90 -30.06 -6.35
CA TYR A 204 -13.16 -28.95 -5.73
C TYR A 204 -13.23 -27.67 -6.56
N GLU A 205 -14.24 -27.55 -7.43
CA GLU A 205 -14.43 -26.39 -8.26
C GLU A 205 -14.50 -25.12 -7.41
N HIS A 206 -14.01 -24.03 -7.97
CA HIS A 206 -14.05 -22.75 -7.29
C HIS A 206 -15.52 -22.33 -7.10
N PRO A 207 -16.00 -21.99 -5.88
CA PRO A 207 -17.42 -21.68 -5.65
C PRO A 207 -17.95 -20.46 -6.41
N GLY A 208 -17.06 -19.63 -6.96
CA GLY A 208 -17.38 -18.54 -7.88
C GLY A 208 -17.14 -18.85 -9.36
N ASP A 209 -16.88 -20.10 -9.73
CA ASP A 209 -16.96 -20.57 -11.11
C ASP A 209 -18.41 -20.43 -11.59
N ILE A 210 -18.62 -19.90 -12.78
CA ILE A 210 -19.95 -19.72 -13.37
C ILE A 210 -20.68 -21.07 -13.54
N ASN A 211 -19.93 -22.15 -13.65
CA ASN A 211 -20.46 -23.51 -13.77
C ASN A 211 -20.83 -24.12 -12.41
N HIS A 212 -20.52 -23.45 -11.29
CA HIS A 212 -20.81 -23.96 -9.96
C HIS A 212 -22.28 -23.71 -9.59
N PRO A 213 -22.99 -24.68 -8.99
CA PRO A 213 -24.39 -24.53 -8.59
C PRO A 213 -24.64 -23.42 -7.55
N ASP A 214 -23.59 -23.00 -6.83
CA ASP A 214 -23.64 -21.86 -5.88
C ASP A 214 -23.47 -20.47 -6.54
N HIS A 215 -23.31 -20.39 -7.87
CA HIS A 215 -23.19 -19.11 -8.57
C HIS A 215 -24.56 -18.40 -8.66
N THR A 216 -24.88 -17.60 -7.65
CA THR A 216 -26.19 -16.92 -7.52
C THR A 216 -26.27 -15.55 -8.21
N HIS A 217 -25.38 -15.21 -9.15
CA HIS A 217 -25.57 -13.99 -9.97
C HIS A 217 -26.74 -14.21 -10.93
N ARG A 218 -27.93 -13.77 -10.53
CA ARG A 218 -29.03 -13.43 -11.43
C ARG A 218 -28.88 -11.95 -11.79
N HIS A 219 -28.80 -11.66 -13.08
CA HIS A 219 -28.94 -10.30 -13.61
C HIS A 219 -30.38 -9.80 -13.38
#